data_AF-A0A521BQN6-F1
#
_entry.id   AF-A0A521BQN6-F1
#
_cell.length_a   1.000
_cell.length_b   1.000
_cell.length_c   1.000
_cell.angle_alpha   90.00
_cell.angle_beta   90.00
_cell.angle_gamma   90.00
#
_symmetry.space_group_name_H-M   'P 1'
#
loop_
_entity.id
_entity.type
_entity.pdbx_description
1 polymer ?
#
loop_
_entity_poly.entity_id
_entity_poly.type
_entity_poly.pdbx_seq_one_letter_code
_entity_poly.pdbx_strand_id
1 'polypeptide(L)'
;MFKVRFLNSVLFLLIKYSVFFFIVAFMGGRFKTAVMDNASTSWEFFKLTLGYILYVLVYSIFLIALFCAPLYFILKIEKGFLFLLAAIVFYGIEFVVYTHFYSPSDRMLGIYNAIVGVVLLCVFFFTSIKHKFEK
;
A
#
# COMPACT_ATOMS: atom_id res chain seq x y z
N MET A 1 14.95 -7.56 -8.11
CA MET A 1 14.82 -7.52 -6.64
C MET A 1 15.47 -6.25 -6.12
N PHE A 2 14.82 -5.56 -5.20
CA PHE A 2 15.28 -4.28 -4.68
C PHE A 2 16.38 -4.47 -3.63
N LYS A 3 17.41 -3.62 -3.70
CA LYS A 3 18.38 -3.46 -2.60
C LYS A 3 17.76 -2.60 -1.51
N VAL A 4 18.17 -2.77 -0.26
CA VAL A 4 17.71 -1.92 0.85
C VAL A 4 18.30 -0.52 0.70
N ARG A 5 17.52 0.38 0.10
CA ARG A 5 17.80 1.81 -0.08
C ARG A 5 16.53 2.58 0.19
N PHE A 6 16.64 3.80 0.72
CA PHE A 6 15.48 4.62 1.05
C PHE A 6 14.55 4.84 -0.15
N LEU A 7 15.13 5.16 -1.33
CA LEU A 7 14.37 5.31 -2.57
C LEU A 7 13.60 4.03 -2.96
N ASN A 8 14.17 2.85 -2.73
CA ASN A 8 13.50 1.58 -3.03
C ASN A 8 12.36 1.31 -2.05
N SER A 9 12.45 1.78 -0.79
CA SER A 9 11.33 1.74 0.17
C SER A 9 10.20 2.66 -0.26
N VAL A 10 10.50 3.87 -0.76
CA VAL A 10 9.52 4.80 -1.33
C VAL A 10 8.84 4.19 -2.56
N LEU A 11 9.61 3.67 -3.52
CA LEU A 11 9.09 3.00 -4.72
C LEU A 11 8.24 1.79 -4.38
N PHE A 12 8.66 0.99 -3.39
CA PHE A 12 7.87 -0.14 -2.91
C PHE A 12 6.50 0.31 -2.39
N LEU A 13 6.44 1.34 -1.53
CA LEU A 13 5.17 1.83 -1.00
C LEU A 13 4.29 2.43 -2.10
N LEU A 14 4.87 3.14 -3.07
CA LEU A 14 4.14 3.65 -4.23
C LEU A 14 3.49 2.51 -5.02
N ILE A 15 4.25 1.46 -5.35
CA ILE A 15 3.73 0.30 -6.08
C ILE A 15 2.65 -0.41 -5.25
N LYS A 16 2.92 -0.63 -3.96
CA LYS A 16 1.99 -1.28 -3.04
C LYS A 16 0.65 -0.56 -3.00
N TYR A 17 0.65 0.74 -2.71
CA TYR A 17 -0.60 1.49 -2.62
C TYR A 17 -1.29 1.59 -3.97
N SER A 18 -0.54 1.71 -5.08
CA SER A 18 -1.15 1.68 -6.42
C SER A 18 -1.87 0.36 -6.69
N VAL A 19 -1.25 -0.79 -6.39
CA VAL A 19 -1.86 -2.12 -6.54
C VAL A 19 -3.07 -2.27 -5.62
N PHE A 20 -2.92 -1.87 -4.35
CA PHE A 20 -4.00 -1.95 -3.38
C PHE A 20 -5.22 -1.10 -3.80
N PHE A 21 -5.02 0.19 -4.12
CA PHE A 21 -6.11 1.05 -4.53
C PHE A 21 -6.72 0.66 -5.88
N PHE A 22 -5.94 0.08 -6.79
CA PHE A 22 -6.48 -0.53 -8.00
C PHE A 22 -7.46 -1.66 -7.66
N ILE A 23 -7.09 -2.59 -6.78
CA ILE A 23 -7.98 -3.67 -6.31
C ILE A 23 -9.25 -3.09 -5.67
N VAL A 24 -9.10 -2.08 -4.80
CA VAL A 24 -10.23 -1.41 -4.13
C VAL A 24 -11.16 -0.70 -5.11
N ALA A 25 -10.63 -0.13 -6.20
CA ALA A 25 -11.44 0.57 -7.20
C ALA A 25 -12.49 -0.35 -7.84
N PHE A 26 -12.14 -1.61 -8.09
CA PHE A 26 -13.06 -2.58 -8.69
C PHE A 26 -13.88 -3.35 -7.65
N MET A 27 -13.39 -3.43 -6.42
CA MET A 27 -14.09 -4.12 -5.35
C MET A 27 -15.30 -3.32 -4.85
N GLY A 28 -16.45 -3.98 -4.73
CA GLY A 28 -17.71 -3.34 -4.32
C GLY A 28 -18.23 -2.29 -5.30
N GLY A 29 -17.74 -2.28 -6.55
CA GLY A 29 -18.21 -1.35 -7.59
C GLY A 29 -17.84 0.11 -7.37
N ARG A 30 -16.87 0.43 -6.50
CA ARG A 30 -16.54 1.82 -6.12
C ARG A 30 -16.22 2.72 -7.32
N PHE A 31 -15.44 2.24 -8.28
CA PHE A 31 -15.15 2.98 -9.50
C PHE A 31 -16.40 3.18 -10.35
N LYS A 32 -17.25 2.15 -10.47
CA LYS A 32 -18.52 2.25 -11.20
C LYS A 32 -19.40 3.33 -10.57
N THR A 33 -19.59 3.29 -9.25
CA THR A 33 -20.42 4.27 -8.55
C THR A 33 -19.81 5.67 -8.57
N ALA A 34 -18.49 5.81 -8.44
CA ALA A 34 -17.84 7.13 -8.43
C ALA A 34 -17.72 7.77 -9.83
N VAL A 35 -17.63 6.96 -10.89
CA VAL A 35 -17.32 7.42 -12.25
C VAL A 35 -18.41 7.07 -13.24
N MET A 36 -18.70 5.78 -13.43
CA MET A 36 -19.61 5.32 -14.49
C MET A 36 -21.06 5.76 -14.27
N ASP A 37 -21.56 5.63 -13.04
CA ASP A 37 -22.96 5.96 -12.72
C ASP A 37 -23.20 7.49 -12.69
N ASN A 38 -22.14 8.29 -12.64
CA ASN A 38 -22.19 9.76 -12.57
C ASN A 38 -21.76 10.47 -13.87
N ALA A 39 -21.34 9.73 -14.89
CA ALA A 39 -20.93 10.31 -16.17
C ALA A 39 -22.06 10.25 -17.19
N SER A 40 -22.49 11.41 -17.69
CA SER A 40 -23.48 11.50 -18.78
C SER A 40 -22.83 11.62 -20.16
N THR A 41 -21.56 12.04 -20.21
CA THR A 41 -20.79 12.22 -21.46
C THR A 41 -19.38 11.62 -21.35
N SER A 42 -18.74 11.37 -22.49
CA SER A 42 -17.35 10.89 -22.54
C SER A 42 -16.35 11.84 -21.85
N TRP A 43 -16.63 13.16 -21.91
CA TRP A 43 -15.80 14.16 -21.26
C TRP A 43 -15.93 14.10 -19.74
N GLU A 44 -17.16 13.98 -19.23
CA GLU A 44 -17.40 13.78 -17.80
C GLU A 44 -16.78 12.49 -17.28
N PHE A 45 -16.90 11.40 -18.05
CA PHE A 45 -16.26 10.14 -17.72
C PHE A 45 -14.75 10.29 -17.56
N PHE A 46 -14.08 10.98 -18.49
CA PHE A 46 -12.64 11.24 -18.40
C PHE A 46 -12.31 12.11 -17.17
N LYS A 47 -13.06 13.20 -16.95
CA LYS A 47 -12.87 14.09 -15.80
C LYS A 47 -13.03 13.36 -14.45
N LEU A 48 -14.07 12.55 -14.31
CA LEU A 48 -14.35 11.77 -13.08
C LEU A 48 -13.29 10.67 -12.88
N THR A 49 -12.87 10.00 -13.95
CA THR A 49 -11.77 9.02 -13.89
C THR A 49 -10.49 9.66 -13.40
N LEU A 50 -10.10 10.80 -13.99
CA LEU A 50 -8.90 11.54 -13.60
C LEU A 50 -9.01 12.04 -12.16
N GLY A 51 -10.17 12.56 -11.77
CA GLY A 51 -10.45 12.98 -10.39
C GLY A 51 -10.30 11.84 -9.39
N TYR A 52 -10.81 10.66 -9.71
CA TYR A 52 -10.67 9.46 -8.88
C TYR A 52 -9.19 9.04 -8.74
N ILE A 53 -8.43 9.01 -9.84
CA ILE A 53 -7.00 8.69 -9.83
C ILE A 53 -6.23 9.71 -8.99
N LEU A 54 -6.47 11.01 -9.18
CA LEU A 54 -5.80 12.07 -8.42
C LEU A 54 -6.13 11.99 -6.93
N TYR A 55 -7.39 11.75 -6.58
CA TYR A 55 -7.83 11.52 -5.22
C TYR A 55 -6.98 10.39 -4.59
N VAL A 56 -6.95 9.22 -5.22
CA VAL A 56 -6.16 8.06 -4.76
C VAL A 56 -4.67 8.37 -4.63
N LEU A 57 -4.08 9.09 -5.58
CA LEU A 57 -2.65 9.44 -5.56
C LEU A 57 -2.31 10.37 -4.39
N VAL A 58 -3.14 11.38 -4.13
CA VAL A 58 -2.94 12.31 -3.00
C VAL A 58 -2.95 11.55 -1.67
N TYR A 59 -3.90 10.64 -1.47
CA TYR A 59 -3.93 9.78 -0.28
C TYR A 59 -2.71 8.86 -0.19
N SER A 60 -2.30 8.28 -1.30
CA SER A 60 -1.12 7.43 -1.36
C SER A 60 0.15 8.17 -0.96
N ILE A 61 0.31 9.44 -1.38
CA ILE A 61 1.47 10.28 -1.00
C ILE A 61 1.55 10.46 0.52
N PHE A 62 0.43 10.73 1.18
CA PHE A 62 0.42 10.87 2.64
C PHE A 62 0.84 9.57 3.34
N LEU A 63 0.28 8.43 2.90
CA LEU A 63 0.64 7.12 3.44
C LEU A 63 2.12 6.77 3.17
N ILE A 64 2.66 7.10 2.00
CA ILE A 64 4.08 6.94 1.68
C ILE A 64 4.93 7.79 2.62
N ALA A 65 4.58 9.06 2.83
CA ALA A 65 5.32 9.95 3.72
C ALA A 65 5.36 9.41 5.16
N LEU A 66 4.22 8.91 5.66
CA LEU A 66 4.12 8.36 7.01
C LEU A 66 4.91 7.05 7.18
N PHE A 67 4.83 6.14 6.20
CA PHE A 67 5.35 4.77 6.36
C PHE A 67 6.72 4.53 5.73
N CYS A 68 7.27 5.45 4.92
CA CYS A 68 8.55 5.23 4.23
C CYS A 68 9.73 5.10 5.19
N ALA A 69 9.84 5.98 6.18
CA ALA A 69 10.94 5.95 7.15
C ALA A 69 10.87 4.69 8.05
N PRO A 70 9.74 4.35 8.70
CA PRO A 70 9.63 3.11 9.47
C PRO A 70 9.99 1.86 8.65
N LEU A 71 9.47 1.75 7.42
CA LEU A 71 9.76 0.62 6.55
C LEU A 71 11.26 0.52 6.21
N TYR A 72 11.90 1.64 5.91
CA TYR A 72 13.33 1.67 5.61
C TYR A 72 14.18 1.16 6.77
N PHE A 73 13.87 1.56 8.00
CA PHE A 73 14.58 1.08 9.19
C PHE A 73 14.32 -0.41 9.45
N ILE A 74 13.08 -0.88 9.26
CA ILE A 74 12.74 -2.30 9.40
C ILE A 74 13.55 -3.15 8.41
N LEU A 75 13.61 -2.74 7.15
CA LEU A 75 14.37 -3.45 6.12
C LEU A 75 15.88 -3.51 6.41
N LYS A 76 16.42 -2.60 7.23
CA LYS A 76 17.83 -2.62 7.67
C LYS A 76 18.12 -3.59 8.81
N ILE A 77 17.11 -4.10 9.53
CA ILE A 77 17.32 -5.02 10.65
C ILE A 77 17.97 -6.31 10.14
N GLU A 78 19.15 -6.65 10.64
CA GLU A 78 19.90 -7.82 10.15
C GLU A 78 19.38 -9.14 10.72
N LYS A 79 18.94 -9.16 11.99
CA LYS A 79 18.44 -10.36 12.66
C LYS A 79 17.03 -10.70 12.17
N GLY A 80 16.85 -11.88 11.56
CA GLY A 80 15.58 -12.31 10.99
C GLY A 80 14.38 -12.26 11.95
N PHE A 81 14.56 -12.72 13.20
CA PHE A 81 13.49 -12.67 14.21
C PHE A 81 13.04 -11.24 14.54
N LEU A 82 13.99 -10.32 14.74
CA LEU A 82 13.67 -8.90 15.00
C LEU A 82 13.03 -8.24 13.78
N PHE A 83 13.49 -8.59 12.58
CA PHE A 83 12.88 -8.12 11.33
C PHE A 83 11.41 -8.56 11.24
N LEU A 84 11.13 -9.84 11.52
CA LEU A 84 9.77 -10.39 11.48
C LEU A 84 8.85 -9.69 12.49
N LEU A 85 9.31 -9.53 13.73
CA LEU A 85 8.54 -8.84 14.78
C LEU A 85 8.23 -7.39 14.38
N ALA A 86 9.24 -6.67 13.88
CA ALA A 86 9.06 -5.28 13.46
C ALA A 86 8.15 -5.16 12.22
N ALA A 87 8.21 -6.11 11.29
CA ALA A 87 7.31 -6.17 10.14
C ALA A 87 5.85 -6.42 10.58
N ILE A 88 5.62 -7.34 11.52
CA ILE A 88 4.28 -7.59 12.08
C ILE A 88 3.73 -6.33 12.73
N VAL A 89 4.52 -5.66 13.56
CA VAL A 89 4.12 -4.40 14.21
C VAL A 89 3.83 -3.32 13.17
N PHE A 90 4.67 -3.19 12.14
CA PHE A 90 4.47 -2.23 11.06
C PHE A 90 3.15 -2.44 10.32
N TYR A 91 2.86 -3.67 9.88
CA TYR A 91 1.58 -3.96 9.22
C TYR A 91 0.38 -3.84 10.15
N GLY A 92 0.56 -4.12 11.45
CA GLY A 92 -0.47 -3.88 12.46
C GLY A 92 -0.81 -2.40 12.62
N ILE A 93 0.21 -1.54 12.73
CA ILE A 93 0.03 -0.08 12.79
C ILE A 93 -0.61 0.41 11.50
N GLU A 94 -0.13 -0.04 10.35
CA GLU A 94 -0.69 0.34 9.06
C GLU A 94 -2.15 -0.08 8.92
N PHE A 95 -2.51 -1.29 9.36
CA PHE A 95 -3.89 -1.76 9.41
C PHE A 95 -4.77 -0.83 10.24
N VAL A 96 -4.32 -0.43 11.43
CA VAL A 96 -5.05 0.48 12.33
C VAL A 96 -5.19 1.86 11.69
N VAL A 97 -4.10 2.43 11.18
CA VAL A 97 -4.10 3.75 10.51
C VAL A 97 -5.05 3.73 9.32
N TYR A 98 -4.96 2.70 8.47
CA TYR A 98 -5.82 2.60 7.30
C TYR A 98 -7.30 2.44 7.68
N THR A 99 -7.59 1.52 8.60
CA THR A 99 -8.96 1.20 9.00
C THR A 99 -9.64 2.39 9.68
N HIS A 100 -8.94 3.12 10.56
CA HIS A 100 -9.58 4.21 11.29
C HIS A 100 -9.62 5.54 10.54
N PHE A 101 -8.58 5.88 9.77
CA PHE A 101 -8.52 7.18 9.09
C PHE A 101 -9.09 7.16 7.67
N TYR A 102 -9.09 6.01 6.98
CA TYR A 102 -9.39 5.95 5.56
C TYR A 102 -10.55 5.01 5.19
N SER A 103 -10.83 3.99 5.99
CA SER A 103 -11.93 3.05 5.74
C SER A 103 -12.65 2.61 7.02
N PRO A 104 -13.22 3.55 7.81
CA PRO A 104 -13.88 3.22 9.07
C PRO A 104 -15.10 2.30 8.89
N SER A 105 -15.73 2.33 7.72
CA SER A 105 -16.91 1.53 7.40
C SER A 105 -16.62 0.10 6.95
N ASP A 106 -15.38 -0.21 6.53
CA ASP A 106 -15.02 -1.52 5.98
C ASP A 106 -13.62 -1.94 6.42
N ARG A 107 -13.58 -2.82 7.42
CA ARG A 107 -12.35 -3.37 7.99
C ARG A 107 -11.65 -4.35 7.03
N MET A 108 -12.37 -4.93 6.07
CA MET A 108 -11.78 -5.88 5.11
C MET A 108 -10.73 -5.19 4.24
N LEU A 109 -10.89 -3.90 3.96
CA LEU A 109 -9.91 -3.12 3.20
C LEU A 109 -8.55 -3.03 3.90
N GLY A 110 -8.54 -2.92 5.23
CA GLY A 110 -7.30 -2.96 6.01
C GLY A 110 -6.59 -4.31 5.85
N ILE A 111 -7.35 -5.41 5.86
CA ILE A 111 -6.82 -6.77 5.66
C ILE A 111 -6.22 -6.90 4.26
N TYR A 112 -6.91 -6.44 3.23
CA TYR A 112 -6.40 -6.47 1.85
C TYR A 112 -5.11 -5.64 1.70
N ASN A 113 -5.02 -4.46 2.33
CA ASN A 113 -3.80 -3.65 2.32
C ASN A 113 -2.62 -4.40 2.96
N ALA A 114 -2.85 -5.08 4.08
CA ALA A 114 -1.83 -5.87 4.75
C ALA A 114 -1.38 -7.07 3.89
N ILE A 115 -2.32 -7.82 3.31
CA ILE A 115 -2.02 -8.98 2.43
C ILE A 115 -1.20 -8.54 1.22
N VAL A 116 -1.67 -7.51 0.48
CA VAL A 116 -0.94 -6.96 -0.67
C VAL A 116 0.45 -6.50 -0.24
N GLY A 117 0.53 -5.83 0.91
CA GLY A 117 1.78 -5.39 1.51
C GLY A 117 2.77 -6.53 1.73
N VAL A 118 2.37 -7.60 2.42
CA VAL A 118 3.24 -8.74 2.75
C VAL A 118 3.69 -9.45 1.48
N VAL A 119 2.77 -9.72 0.55
CA VAL A 119 3.09 -10.40 -0.72
C VAL A 119 4.13 -9.59 -1.50
N LEU A 120 3.89 -8.29 -1.70
CA LEU A 120 4.82 -7.44 -2.43
C LEU A 120 6.15 -7.28 -1.68
N LEU A 121 6.15 -7.22 -0.34
CA LEU A 121 7.39 -7.11 0.44
C LEU A 121 8.28 -8.32 0.19
N CYS A 122 7.69 -9.52 0.24
CA CYS A 122 8.36 -10.76 -0.12
C CYS A 122 8.87 -10.70 -1.56
N VAL A 123 8.03 -10.38 -2.56
CA VAL A 123 8.45 -10.34 -3.97
C VAL A 123 9.59 -9.35 -4.23
N PHE A 124 9.49 -8.11 -3.75
CA PHE A 124 10.47 -7.08 -4.05
C PHE A 124 11.78 -7.25 -3.27
N PHE A 125 11.73 -7.73 -2.02
CA PHE A 125 12.90 -7.82 -1.13
C PHE A 125 13.30 -9.26 -0.76
N PHE A 126 12.84 -10.30 -1.48
CA PHE A 126 13.07 -11.72 -1.12
C PHE A 126 14.54 -12.07 -0.77
N THR A 127 15.54 -11.56 -1.48
CA THR A 127 16.96 -11.86 -1.26
C THR A 127 17.44 -11.18 0.02
N SER A 128 17.02 -9.93 0.23
CA SER A 128 17.33 -9.21 1.46
C SER A 128 16.66 -9.85 2.66
N ILE A 129 15.46 -10.42 2.51
CA ILE A 129 14.76 -11.15 3.58
C ILE A 129 15.46 -12.48 3.83
N LYS A 130 15.67 -13.30 2.79
CA LYS A 130 16.32 -14.63 2.87
C LYS A 130 17.64 -14.56 3.65
N HIS A 131 18.52 -13.61 3.29
CA HIS A 131 19.82 -13.45 3.93
C HIS A 131 19.76 -13.09 5.43
N LYS A 132 18.62 -12.58 5.95
CA LYS A 132 18.44 -12.30 7.38
C LYS A 132 18.15 -13.55 8.22
N PHE A 133 17.80 -14.67 7.58
CA PHE A 133 17.47 -15.95 8.23
C PHE A 133 18.53 -17.03 7.99
N GLU A 134 19.50 -16.76 7.11
CA GLU A 134 20.65 -17.64 6.84
C GLU A 134 21.86 -17.32 7.72
N LYS A 135 21.82 -16.20 8.46
CA LYS A 135 22.81 -15.78 9.45
C LYS A 135 22.30 -16.04 10.86
#